data_AF-A0A7C6BWM4-F1
#
_entry.id   AF-A0A7C6BWM4-F1
#
_cell.length_a   1.000
_cell.length_b   1.000
_cell.length_c   1.000
_cell.angle_alpha   90.00
_cell.angle_beta   90.00
_cell.angle_gamma   90.00
#
_symmetry.space_group_name_H-M   'P 1'
#
loop_
_entity.id
_entity.type
_entity.pdbx_description
1 polymer ?
#
loop_
_entity_poly.entity_id
_entity_poly.type
_entity_poly.pdbx_seq_one_letter_code
_entity_poly.pdbx_strand_id
1 'polypeptide(L)'
;MEFDYRSFIKDLKNNPEKKKIIEQYESYCDDQSDIDIHETEFFEDYLSSFEFDDILITIPSGVLSEFDWDLFIRLVFASYSSFYRFDIEESWKENPQEKVKVSLNIVIPGKEGPEITSIDKLETWQFTILLKINVLEQISHFVYMKENENRTGYANGLAIERKIALKRLNNHLQDIANKAKLFKHLSTNILQTEQSIQ
;
A
#
# COMPACT_ATOMS: atom_id res chain seq x y z
N MET A 1 16.60 8.29 3.24
CA MET A 1 16.44 8.44 1.77
C MET A 1 14.96 8.42 1.46
N GLU A 2 14.41 9.62 1.42
CA GLU A 2 13.04 9.91 1.00
C GLU A 2 12.93 9.69 -0.52
N PHE A 3 11.78 9.20 -0.99
CA PHE A 3 11.55 9.09 -2.43
C PHE A 3 11.29 10.48 -3.00
N ASP A 4 12.23 10.97 -3.82
CA ASP A 4 12.07 12.26 -4.49
C ASP A 4 11.22 12.12 -5.76
N TYR A 5 9.92 12.39 -5.62
CA TYR A 5 8.95 12.37 -6.72
C TYR A 5 9.33 13.34 -7.85
N ARG A 6 9.84 14.53 -7.51
CA ARG A 6 10.21 15.57 -8.48
C ARG A 6 11.36 15.11 -9.36
N SER A 7 12.41 14.57 -8.74
CA SER A 7 13.53 13.97 -9.46
C SER A 7 13.08 12.78 -10.30
N PHE A 8 12.17 11.94 -9.78
CA PHE A 8 11.61 10.82 -10.54
C PHE A 8 10.83 11.27 -11.79
N ILE A 9 9.97 12.29 -11.69
CA ILE A 9 9.26 12.85 -12.84
C ILE A 9 10.25 13.43 -13.87
N LYS A 10 11.25 14.19 -13.43
CA LYS A 10 12.29 14.74 -14.31
C LYS A 10 13.05 13.63 -15.06
N ASP A 11 13.38 12.53 -14.39
CA ASP A 11 14.00 11.36 -15.02
C ASP A 11 13.09 10.72 -16.07
N LEU A 12 11.79 10.57 -15.78
CA LEU A 12 10.83 10.00 -16.72
C LEU A 12 10.60 10.88 -17.96
N LYS A 13 10.61 12.21 -17.81
CA LYS A 13 10.52 13.16 -18.95
C LYS A 13 11.71 13.04 -19.90
N ASN A 14 12.88 12.66 -19.38
CA ASN A 14 14.09 12.44 -20.16
C ASN A 14 14.22 11.01 -20.71
N ASN A 15 13.36 10.09 -20.29
CA ASN A 15 13.35 8.71 -20.76
C ASN A 15 12.48 8.56 -22.03
N PRO A 16 13.04 8.18 -23.20
CA PRO A 16 12.28 8.09 -24.45
C PRO A 16 11.05 7.15 -24.41
N GLU A 17 11.10 6.11 -23.59
CA GLU A 17 10.01 5.13 -23.48
C GLU A 17 8.87 5.61 -22.57
N LYS A 18 9.21 6.44 -21.57
CA LYS A 18 8.25 6.91 -20.55
C LYS A 18 7.80 8.34 -20.74
N LYS A 19 8.54 9.14 -21.51
CA LYS A 19 8.22 10.54 -21.80
C LYS A 19 6.78 10.73 -22.26
N LYS A 20 6.31 9.88 -23.18
CA LYS A 20 4.96 10.00 -23.75
C LYS A 20 3.85 9.90 -22.68
N ILE A 21 3.97 8.96 -21.73
CA ILE A 21 2.94 8.79 -20.70
C ILE A 21 2.95 9.97 -19.71
N ILE A 22 4.12 10.56 -19.44
CA ILE A 22 4.22 11.77 -18.62
C ILE A 22 3.64 12.99 -19.34
N GLU A 23 3.94 13.18 -20.63
CA GLU A 23 3.34 14.27 -21.42
C GLU A 23 1.81 14.16 -21.45
N GLN A 24 1.28 12.94 -21.57
CA GLN A 24 -0.16 12.70 -21.47
C GLN A 24 -0.70 13.01 -20.08
N TYR A 25 -0.01 12.58 -19.02
CA TYR A 25 -0.40 12.87 -17.64
C TYR A 25 -0.47 14.37 -17.36
N GLU A 26 0.59 15.11 -17.69
CA GLU A 26 0.68 16.57 -17.49
C GLU A 26 -0.30 17.36 -18.36
N SER A 27 -0.80 16.79 -19.46
CA SER A 27 -1.89 17.42 -20.24
C SER A 27 -3.22 17.50 -19.50
N TYR A 28 -3.38 16.75 -18.41
CA TYR A 28 -4.60 16.71 -17.60
C TYR A 28 -4.47 17.39 -16.22
N CYS A 29 -3.25 17.53 -15.67
CA CYS A 29 -3.03 17.94 -14.27
C CYS A 29 -1.90 18.97 -14.07
N ASP A 30 -1.50 19.68 -15.13
CA ASP A 30 -0.38 20.63 -15.15
C ASP A 30 1.01 19.97 -14.89
N ASP A 31 2.09 20.76 -15.00
CA ASP A 31 3.48 20.27 -14.86
C ASP A 31 3.76 19.72 -13.45
N GLN A 32 4.27 18.50 -13.38
CA GLN A 32 4.48 17.75 -12.14
C GLN A 32 5.91 17.85 -11.62
N SER A 33 6.76 18.65 -12.27
CA SER A 33 8.20 18.71 -11.99
C SER A 33 8.57 19.32 -10.63
N ASP A 34 7.67 20.09 -10.02
CA ASP A 34 7.91 20.83 -8.77
C ASP A 34 6.82 20.57 -7.69
N ILE A 35 5.98 19.56 -7.89
CA ILE A 35 4.87 19.18 -7.00
C ILE A 35 5.31 18.04 -6.06
N ASP A 36 4.74 17.97 -4.85
CA ASP A 36 4.92 16.81 -3.97
C ASP A 36 3.97 15.66 -4.35
N ILE A 37 4.37 14.40 -4.16
CA ILE A 37 3.48 13.28 -4.51
C ILE A 37 2.14 13.32 -3.77
N HIS A 38 2.10 13.84 -2.54
CA HIS A 38 0.88 13.97 -1.74
C HIS A 38 -0.10 15.01 -2.30
N GLU A 39 0.38 15.92 -3.15
CA GLU A 39 -0.40 16.96 -3.82
C GLU A 39 -0.90 16.51 -5.21
N THR A 40 -0.55 15.30 -5.65
CA THR A 40 -0.99 14.79 -6.96
C THR A 40 -2.46 14.39 -6.92
N GLU A 41 -3.19 14.62 -8.03
CA GLU A 41 -4.62 14.31 -8.11
C GLU A 41 -4.89 12.82 -7.85
N PHE A 42 -4.04 11.90 -8.32
CA PHE A 42 -4.22 10.48 -8.02
C PHE A 42 -3.96 10.14 -6.54
N PHE A 43 -3.13 10.90 -5.84
CA PHE A 43 -2.93 10.71 -4.41
C PHE A 43 -4.17 11.16 -3.66
N GLU A 44 -4.61 12.40 -3.89
CA GLU A 44 -5.78 12.99 -3.22
C GLU A 44 -7.05 12.19 -3.49
N ASP A 45 -7.30 11.78 -4.73
CA ASP A 45 -8.53 11.09 -5.14
C ASP A 45 -8.59 9.61 -4.75
N TYR A 46 -7.44 8.97 -4.52
CA TYR A 46 -7.39 7.51 -4.39
C TYR A 46 -6.46 7.01 -3.29
N LEU A 47 -5.17 7.37 -3.31
CA LEU A 47 -4.22 6.84 -2.31
C LEU A 47 -4.55 7.30 -0.89
N SER A 48 -5.09 8.52 -0.74
CA SER A 48 -5.55 9.09 0.53
C SER A 48 -6.61 8.22 1.23
N SER A 49 -7.40 7.45 0.48
CA SER A 49 -8.50 6.62 0.98
C SER A 49 -8.04 5.31 1.64
N PHE A 50 -6.76 4.95 1.53
CA PHE A 50 -6.20 3.74 2.14
C PHE A 50 -5.69 4.01 3.56
N GLU A 51 -6.60 4.06 4.52
CA GLU A 51 -6.28 4.24 5.95
C GLU A 51 -5.98 2.89 6.62
N PHE A 52 -4.96 2.84 7.49
CA PHE A 52 -4.55 1.62 8.19
C PHE A 52 -4.02 1.85 9.62
N ASP A 53 -4.42 2.94 10.28
CA ASP A 53 -3.93 3.37 11.61
C ASP A 53 -4.23 2.38 12.76
N ASP A 54 -5.20 1.49 12.54
CA ASP A 54 -5.64 0.49 13.51
C ASP A 54 -4.70 -0.71 13.63
N ILE A 55 -3.75 -0.87 12.70
CA ILE A 55 -2.76 -1.96 12.70
C ILE A 55 -1.34 -1.41 12.78
N LEU A 56 -0.45 -2.18 13.41
CA LEU A 56 0.99 -1.86 13.40
C LEU A 56 1.67 -2.76 12.38
N ILE A 57 2.06 -2.20 11.24
CA ILE A 57 2.77 -2.95 10.20
C ILE A 57 4.25 -3.03 10.58
N THR A 58 4.80 -4.24 10.55
CA THR A 58 6.22 -4.47 10.81
C THR A 58 7.05 -4.02 9.62
N ILE A 59 7.90 -3.02 9.87
CA ILE A 59 8.87 -2.48 8.90
C ILE A 59 10.28 -3.02 9.21
N PRO A 60 11.17 -3.14 8.21
CA PRO A 60 12.53 -3.63 8.42
C PRO A 60 13.33 -2.79 9.43
N SER A 61 14.04 -3.45 10.33
CA SER A 61 15.00 -2.79 11.22
C SER A 61 16.19 -2.25 10.43
N GLY A 62 16.39 -0.93 10.44
CA GLY A 62 17.56 -0.29 9.80
C GLY A 62 17.29 0.33 8.42
N VAL A 63 16.08 0.14 7.88
CA VAL A 63 15.62 0.95 6.75
C VAL A 63 15.12 2.27 7.33
N LEU A 64 15.83 3.34 6.95
CA LEU A 64 15.89 4.66 7.61
C LEU A 64 14.54 5.17 8.11
N SER A 65 14.56 5.84 9.27
CA SER A 65 13.47 6.66 9.81
C SER A 65 12.95 7.75 8.87
N GLU A 66 13.67 8.01 7.77
CA GLU A 66 13.35 8.99 6.73
C GLU A 66 12.63 8.39 5.52
N PHE A 67 12.36 7.08 5.51
CA PHE A 67 11.58 6.48 4.43
C PHE A 67 10.09 6.71 4.67
N ASP A 68 9.39 7.18 3.66
CA ASP A 68 7.95 7.40 3.73
C ASP A 68 7.19 6.06 3.61
N TRP A 69 7.06 5.40 4.75
CA TRP A 69 6.35 4.13 4.87
C TRP A 69 4.86 4.26 4.60
N ASP A 70 4.26 5.39 4.94
CA ASP A 70 2.83 5.60 4.73
C ASP A 70 2.52 5.59 3.23
N LEU A 71 3.24 6.41 2.46
CA LEU A 71 3.14 6.43 1.01
C LEU A 71 3.41 5.06 0.40
N PHE A 72 4.49 4.38 0.81
CA PHE A 72 4.84 3.06 0.27
C PHE A 72 3.74 2.03 0.50
N ILE A 73 3.18 1.97 1.72
CA ILE A 73 2.13 1.02 2.08
C ILE A 73 0.84 1.33 1.32
N ARG A 74 0.44 2.60 1.19
CA ARG A 74 -0.71 3.01 0.37
C ARG A 74 -0.54 2.58 -1.08
N LEU A 75 0.65 2.77 -1.65
CA LEU A 75 0.97 2.31 -3.00
C LEU A 75 0.89 0.78 -3.15
N VAL A 76 1.33 0.02 -2.14
CA VAL A 76 1.16 -1.45 -2.12
C VAL A 76 -0.32 -1.83 -2.09
N PHE A 77 -1.14 -1.16 -1.29
CA PHE A 77 -2.58 -1.47 -1.20
C PHE A 77 -3.35 -1.09 -2.46
N ALA A 78 -2.93 -0.01 -3.11
CA ALA A 78 -3.50 0.51 -4.34
C ALA A 78 -2.97 -0.16 -5.61
N SER A 79 -2.01 -1.08 -5.49
CA SER A 79 -1.37 -1.77 -6.61
C SER A 79 -2.34 -2.67 -7.36
N TYR A 80 -2.19 -2.68 -8.69
CA TYR A 80 -2.91 -3.55 -9.61
C TYR A 80 -2.03 -4.69 -10.15
N SER A 81 -0.72 -4.45 -10.20
CA SER A 81 0.27 -5.42 -10.66
C SER A 81 0.73 -6.40 -9.58
N SER A 82 0.40 -6.14 -8.32
CA SER A 82 0.68 -7.02 -7.19
C SER A 82 -0.50 -7.10 -6.22
N PHE A 83 -0.53 -8.19 -5.46
CA PHE A 83 -1.46 -8.38 -4.35
C PHE A 83 -0.71 -8.21 -3.04
N TYR A 84 -1.47 -8.17 -1.94
CA TYR A 84 -0.90 -8.20 -0.61
C TYR A 84 -1.70 -9.13 0.31
N ARG A 85 -1.04 -9.58 1.37
CA ARG A 85 -1.69 -10.25 2.50
C ARG A 85 -1.03 -9.85 3.81
N PHE A 86 -1.80 -9.93 4.88
CA PHE A 86 -1.30 -9.75 6.24
C PHE A 86 -1.13 -11.09 6.93
N ASP A 87 0.01 -11.28 7.58
CA ASP A 87 0.25 -12.36 8.53
C ASP A 87 0.31 -11.73 9.93
N ILE A 88 -0.61 -12.12 10.83
CA ILE A 88 -0.64 -11.58 12.20
C ILE A 88 0.53 -12.18 12.98
N GLU A 89 1.35 -11.32 13.57
CA GLU A 89 2.45 -11.77 14.42
C GLU A 89 1.92 -12.32 15.75
N GLU A 90 2.52 -13.38 16.27
CA GLU A 90 2.08 -14.00 17.51
C GLU A 90 2.55 -13.28 18.78
N SER A 91 3.21 -12.11 18.65
CA SER A 91 3.72 -11.31 19.77
C SER A 91 2.63 -10.87 20.75
N TRP A 92 1.36 -10.83 20.33
CA TRP A 92 0.22 -10.61 21.22
C TRP A 92 0.07 -11.68 22.31
N LYS A 93 0.61 -12.89 22.12
CA LYS A 93 0.59 -13.94 23.15
C LYS A 93 1.39 -13.53 24.38
N GLU A 94 2.43 -12.72 24.19
CA GLU A 94 3.31 -12.23 25.24
C GLU A 94 2.77 -10.92 25.84
N ASN A 95 2.21 -10.02 25.00
CA ASN A 95 1.63 -8.75 25.45
C ASN A 95 0.23 -8.50 24.81
N PRO A 96 -0.86 -9.03 25.41
CA PRO A 96 -2.21 -8.97 24.82
C PRO A 96 -2.83 -7.56 24.75
N GLN A 97 -2.23 -6.58 25.43
CA GLN A 97 -2.72 -5.20 25.49
C GLN A 97 -2.13 -4.30 24.39
N GLU A 98 -1.08 -4.74 23.69
CA GLU A 98 -0.46 -3.96 22.61
C GLU A 98 -1.32 -3.93 21.33
N LYS A 99 -1.03 -2.96 20.45
CA LYS A 99 -1.59 -2.97 19.08
C LYS A 99 -1.14 -4.24 18.37
N VAL A 100 -2.02 -4.79 17.55
CA VAL A 100 -1.74 -6.00 16.77
C VAL A 100 -0.66 -5.67 15.75
N LYS A 101 0.46 -6.38 15.85
CA LYS A 101 1.52 -6.35 14.84
C LYS A 101 1.19 -7.28 13.71
N VAL A 102 1.39 -6.81 12.48
CA VAL A 102 1.19 -7.60 11.27
C VAL A 102 2.38 -7.48 10.34
N SER A 103 2.77 -8.61 9.77
CA SER A 103 3.69 -8.67 8.64
C SER A 103 2.90 -8.44 7.36
N LEU A 104 3.27 -7.40 6.60
CA LEU A 104 2.73 -7.15 5.26
C LEU A 104 3.56 -7.92 4.24
N ASN A 105 2.91 -8.79 3.48
CA ASN A 105 3.53 -9.52 2.38
C ASN A 105 3.04 -9.00 1.03
N ILE A 106 3.97 -8.75 0.12
CA ILE A 106 3.70 -8.49 -1.29
C ILE A 106 3.65 -9.84 -2.01
N VAL A 107 2.62 -10.02 -2.82
CA VAL A 107 2.35 -11.24 -3.58
C VAL A 107 2.38 -10.90 -5.06
N ILE A 108 3.40 -11.39 -5.76
CA ILE A 108 3.61 -11.15 -7.19
C ILE A 108 3.14 -12.39 -7.97
N PRO A 109 2.19 -12.26 -8.91
CA PRO A 109 1.80 -13.38 -9.76
C PRO A 109 2.95 -13.84 -10.66
N GLY A 110 3.33 -15.12 -10.57
CA GLY A 110 4.35 -15.74 -11.39
C GLY A 110 3.82 -16.90 -12.24
N LYS A 111 4.62 -17.36 -13.21
CA LYS A 111 4.24 -18.48 -14.10
C LYS A 111 4.16 -19.82 -13.38
N GLU A 112 4.97 -20.02 -12.35
CA GLU A 112 5.04 -21.27 -11.56
C GLU A 112 4.24 -21.18 -10.25
N GLY A 113 3.60 -20.04 -10.00
CA GLY A 113 2.90 -19.73 -8.76
C GLY A 113 3.18 -18.31 -8.28
N PRO A 114 2.48 -17.85 -7.23
CA PRO A 114 2.73 -16.54 -6.65
C PRO A 114 4.06 -16.53 -5.87
N GLU A 115 4.88 -15.52 -6.11
CA GLU A 115 6.03 -15.19 -5.27
C GLU A 115 5.57 -14.31 -4.11
N ILE A 116 5.92 -14.69 -2.88
CA ILE A 116 5.47 -13.99 -1.67
C ILE A 116 6.68 -13.53 -0.88
N THR A 117 6.79 -12.23 -0.67
CA THR A 117 7.88 -11.61 0.07
C THR A 117 7.33 -10.63 1.09
N SER A 118 7.72 -10.81 2.35
CA SER A 118 7.37 -9.88 3.42
C SER A 118 8.18 -8.59 3.29
N ILE A 119 7.56 -7.44 3.55
CA ILE A 119 8.21 -6.15 3.39
C ILE A 119 9.42 -6.00 4.31
N ASP A 120 9.40 -6.59 5.51
CA ASP A 120 10.50 -6.55 6.47
C ASP A 120 11.77 -7.26 5.99
N LYS A 121 11.67 -8.06 4.92
CA LYS A 121 12.77 -8.80 4.30
C LYS A 121 13.30 -8.11 3.04
N LEU A 122 12.69 -7.01 2.61
CA LEU A 122 13.13 -6.30 1.42
C LEU A 122 14.36 -5.43 1.71
N GLU A 123 15.26 -5.36 0.74
CA GLU A 123 16.41 -4.47 0.75
C GLU A 123 16.02 -3.05 0.29
N THR A 124 16.80 -2.05 0.69
CA THR A 124 16.53 -0.62 0.40
C THR A 124 16.26 -0.33 -1.08
N TRP A 125 17.03 -0.95 -1.99
CA TRP A 125 16.86 -0.76 -3.42
C TRP A 125 15.54 -1.37 -3.94
N GLN A 126 15.05 -2.45 -3.33
CA GLN A 126 13.80 -3.10 -3.70
C GLN A 126 12.61 -2.17 -3.39
N PHE A 127 12.63 -1.49 -2.25
CA PHE A 127 11.62 -0.47 -1.94
C PHE A 127 11.61 0.65 -2.98
N THR A 128 12.78 1.16 -3.36
CA THR A 128 12.90 2.23 -4.35
C THR A 128 12.33 1.80 -5.70
N ILE A 129 12.59 0.56 -6.13
CA ILE A 129 12.04 0.02 -7.39
C ILE A 129 10.53 -0.13 -7.30
N LEU A 130 10.01 -0.75 -6.23
CA LEU A 130 8.58 -0.97 -6.05
C LEU A 130 7.81 0.36 -6.01
N LEU A 131 8.35 1.36 -5.33
CA LEU A 131 7.75 2.68 -5.22
C LEU A 131 7.68 3.34 -6.62
N LYS A 132 8.78 3.33 -7.38
CA LYS A 132 8.80 3.83 -8.77
C LYS A 132 7.81 3.12 -9.69
N ILE A 133 7.71 1.79 -9.58
CA ILE A 133 6.75 0.99 -10.36
C ILE A 133 5.32 1.37 -10.00
N ASN A 134 4.98 1.40 -8.72
CA ASN A 134 3.62 1.68 -8.27
C ASN A 134 3.20 3.13 -8.59
N VAL A 135 4.11 4.11 -8.47
CA VAL A 135 3.82 5.50 -8.87
C VAL A 135 3.55 5.59 -10.37
N LEU A 136 4.38 4.95 -11.20
CA LEU A 136 4.17 4.93 -12.64
C LEU A 136 2.86 4.21 -13.03
N GLU A 137 2.48 3.17 -12.28
CA GLU A 137 1.19 2.51 -12.43
C GLU A 137 0.04 3.48 -12.13
N GLN A 138 0.10 4.25 -11.03
CA GLN A 138 -0.93 5.23 -10.71
C GLN A 138 -1.05 6.34 -11.76
N ILE A 139 0.07 6.85 -12.28
CA ILE A 139 0.10 7.82 -13.38
C ILE A 139 -0.58 7.23 -14.63
N SER A 140 -0.23 5.98 -14.99
CA SER A 140 -0.77 5.31 -16.17
C SER A 140 -2.28 5.11 -16.05
N HIS A 141 -2.77 4.74 -14.86
CA HIS A 141 -4.18 4.59 -14.58
C HIS A 141 -4.94 5.91 -14.58
N PHE A 142 -4.34 6.97 -14.04
CA PHE A 142 -4.90 8.30 -14.11
C PHE A 142 -5.14 8.72 -15.56
N VAL A 143 -4.11 8.63 -16.42
CA VAL A 143 -4.22 8.92 -17.85
C VAL A 143 -5.32 8.08 -18.50
N TYR A 144 -5.33 6.77 -18.23
CA TYR A 144 -6.34 5.87 -18.77
C TYR A 144 -7.77 6.27 -18.37
N MET A 145 -8.00 6.68 -17.12
CA MET A 145 -9.33 7.14 -16.69
C MET A 145 -9.73 8.42 -17.40
N LYS A 146 -8.85 9.42 -17.48
CA LYS A 146 -9.14 10.70 -18.17
C LYS A 146 -9.42 10.49 -19.65
N GLU A 147 -8.64 9.65 -20.35
CA GLU A 147 -8.87 9.33 -21.76
C GLU A 147 -10.22 8.63 -22.02
N ASN A 148 -10.77 7.94 -21.02
CA ASN A 148 -11.98 7.13 -21.14
C ASN A 148 -13.16 7.67 -20.31
N GLU A 149 -13.07 8.85 -19.71
CA GLU A 149 -14.09 9.42 -18.82
C GLU A 149 -15.47 9.54 -19.52
N ASN A 150 -15.45 9.89 -20.81
CA ASN A 150 -16.64 10.07 -21.64
C ASN A 150 -17.07 8.77 -22.36
N ARG A 151 -16.34 7.66 -22.18
CA ARG A 151 -16.62 6.36 -22.80
C ARG A 151 -17.30 5.46 -21.78
N THR A 152 -18.63 5.41 -21.84
CA THR A 152 -19.46 4.54 -21.00
C THR A 152 -18.96 3.09 -21.02
N GLY A 153 -18.53 2.56 -19.87
CA GLY A 153 -18.10 1.16 -19.67
C GLY A 153 -16.64 0.98 -19.23
N TYR A 154 -15.68 1.71 -19.81
CA TYR A 154 -14.25 1.48 -19.55
C TYR A 154 -13.72 2.23 -18.33
N ALA A 155 -14.01 3.53 -18.21
CA ALA A 155 -13.73 4.27 -16.97
C ALA A 155 -14.49 3.67 -15.77
N ASN A 156 -15.67 3.09 -16.00
CA ASN A 156 -16.42 2.35 -14.98
C ASN A 156 -15.65 1.12 -14.49
N GLY A 157 -14.95 0.39 -15.36
CA GLY A 157 -14.18 -0.79 -14.98
C GLY A 157 -13.08 -0.45 -13.97
N LEU A 158 -12.23 0.55 -14.27
CA LEU A 158 -11.15 0.93 -13.38
C LEU A 158 -11.66 1.57 -12.08
N ALA A 159 -12.74 2.35 -12.13
CA ALA A 159 -13.41 2.87 -10.95
C ALA A 159 -14.00 1.76 -10.05
N ILE A 160 -14.51 0.68 -10.64
CA ILE A 160 -14.94 -0.51 -9.90
C ILE A 160 -13.74 -1.20 -9.24
N GLU A 161 -12.62 -1.37 -9.96
CA GLU A 161 -11.41 -1.97 -9.40
C GLU A 161 -10.85 -1.15 -8.22
N ARG A 162 -10.84 0.19 -8.32
CA ARG A 162 -10.47 1.08 -7.18
C ARG A 162 -11.33 0.80 -5.94
N LYS A 163 -12.65 0.68 -6.13
CA LYS A 163 -13.58 0.34 -5.05
C LYS A 163 -13.33 -1.06 -4.47
N ILE A 164 -12.99 -2.03 -5.33
CA ILE A 164 -12.66 -3.40 -4.91
C ILE A 164 -11.37 -3.40 -4.08
N ALA A 165 -10.34 -2.64 -4.48
CA ALA A 165 -9.09 -2.53 -3.74
C ALA A 165 -9.31 -1.96 -2.33
N LEU A 166 -10.07 -0.86 -2.21
CA LEU A 166 -10.44 -0.28 -0.91
C LEU A 166 -11.26 -1.25 -0.06
N LYS A 167 -12.26 -1.92 -0.65
CA LYS A 167 -13.06 -2.93 0.05
C LYS A 167 -12.19 -4.10 0.54
N ARG A 168 -11.18 -4.49 -0.24
CA ARG A 168 -10.23 -5.55 0.14
C ARG A 168 -9.44 -5.16 1.39
N LEU A 169 -8.90 -3.95 1.44
CA LEU A 169 -8.21 -3.45 2.63
C LEU A 169 -9.14 -3.47 3.84
N ASN A 170 -10.33 -2.87 3.72
CA ASN A 170 -11.30 -2.81 4.82
C ASN A 170 -11.69 -4.21 5.34
N ASN A 171 -11.87 -5.18 4.45
CA ASN A 171 -12.12 -6.57 4.84
C ASN A 171 -10.94 -7.19 5.61
N HIS A 172 -9.71 -6.94 5.17
CA HIS A 172 -8.51 -7.40 5.88
C HIS A 172 -8.38 -6.76 7.27
N LEU A 173 -8.58 -5.45 7.37
CA LEU A 173 -8.54 -4.73 8.65
C LEU A 173 -9.62 -5.24 9.59
N GLN A 174 -10.83 -5.48 9.10
CA GLN A 174 -11.91 -6.06 9.90
C GLN A 174 -11.59 -7.48 10.38
N ASP A 175 -10.99 -8.32 9.53
CA ASP A 175 -10.55 -9.67 9.91
C ASP A 175 -9.47 -9.63 11.00
N ILE A 176 -8.48 -8.75 10.84
CA ILE A 176 -7.44 -8.52 11.85
C ILE A 176 -8.06 -8.03 13.16
N ALA A 177 -8.97 -7.05 13.12
CA ALA A 177 -9.64 -6.52 14.30
C ALA A 177 -10.50 -7.58 15.01
N ASN A 178 -11.18 -8.45 14.26
CA ASN A 178 -11.96 -9.55 14.82
C ASN A 178 -11.07 -10.58 15.50
N LYS A 179 -9.95 -10.96 14.88
CA LYS A 179 -8.95 -11.85 15.47
C LYS A 179 -8.33 -11.23 16.72
N ALA A 180 -8.00 -9.94 16.68
CA ALA A 180 -7.49 -9.19 17.83
C ALA A 180 -8.46 -9.18 19.02
N LYS A 181 -9.76 -8.95 18.78
CA LYS A 181 -10.80 -9.02 19.81
C LYS A 181 -10.90 -10.42 20.42
N LEU A 182 -10.84 -11.46 19.58
CA LEU A 182 -10.81 -12.85 20.04
C LEU A 182 -9.59 -13.11 20.95
N PHE A 183 -8.41 -12.63 20.57
CA PHE A 183 -7.19 -12.77 21.37
C PHE A 183 -7.28 -12.06 22.73
N LYS A 184 -7.82 -10.84 22.77
CA LYS A 184 -8.07 -10.10 24.03
C LYS A 184 -9.06 -10.83 24.95
N HIS A 185 -10.09 -11.45 24.37
CA HIS A 185 -11.05 -12.22 25.15
C HIS A 185 -10.41 -13.49 25.76
N LEU A 186 -9.66 -14.25 24.96
CA LEU A 186 -8.97 -15.46 25.42
C LEU A 186 -7.95 -15.17 26.53
N SER A 187 -7.14 -14.12 26.37
CA SER A 187 -6.15 -13.71 27.39
C SER A 187 -6.80 -13.27 28.70
N THR A 188 -7.93 -12.55 28.65
CA THR A 188 -8.69 -12.16 29.85
C THR A 188 -9.20 -13.39 30.61
N ASN A 189 -9.73 -14.39 29.89
CA ASN A 189 -10.23 -15.62 30.51
C ASN A 189 -9.09 -16.44 31.14
N ILE A 190 -7.92 -16.53 30.50
CA ILE A 190 -6.75 -17.23 31.07
C ILE A 190 -6.30 -16.57 32.38
N LEU A 191 -6.14 -15.24 32.39
CA LEU A 191 -5.74 -14.49 33.59
C LEU A 191 -6.73 -14.63 34.75
N GLN A 192 -8.04 -14.65 34.47
CA GLN A 192 -9.06 -14.89 35.48
C GLN A 192 -9.02 -16.32 36.02
N THR A 193 -8.72 -17.31 35.17
CA THR A 193 -8.63 -18.72 35.57
C THR A 193 -7.41 -18.96 36.46
N GLU A 194 -6.26 -18.34 36.16
CA GLU A 194 -5.04 -18.44 36.96
C GLU A 194 -5.17 -17.77 38.34
N GLN A 195 -5.89 -16.64 38.44
CA GLN A 195 -6.21 -15.99 39.72
C GLN A 195 -7.21 -16.76 40.59
N SER A 196 -7.99 -17.66 40.00
CA SER A 196 -8.97 -18.50 40.72
C SER A 196 -8.36 -19.76 41.33
N ILE A 197 -7.09 -20.03 41.04
CA ILE A 197 -6.36 -21.26 41.45
C ILE A 197 -5.30 -20.96 42.54
N GLN A 198 -5.11 -19.70 42.93
CA GLN A 198 -4.29 -19.27 44.08
C GLN A 198 -5.13 -19.04 45.33
#